data_AF-A0A933ZJM0-F1
#
_entry.id   AF-A0A933ZJM0-F1
#
_cell.length_a   1.000
_cell.length_b   1.000
_cell.length_c   1.000
_cell.angle_alpha   90.00
_cell.angle_beta   90.00
_cell.angle_gamma   90.00
#
_symmetry.space_group_name_H-M   'P 1'
#
loop_
_entity.id
_entity.type
_entity.pdbx_description
1 polymer ?
#
loop_
_entity_poly.entity_id
_entity_poly.type
_entity_poly.pdbx_seq_one_letter_code
_entity_poly.pdbx_strand_id
1 'polypeptide(L)'
;MSKDELVRKIKQIIANLRAGKFDDVYAGYLELFSDPEFLKHRPEDQRQALRLMVNAKSPMPSPSQVMLDAHRAAVLPLTELVSVYDDPGDYEMLGICHLLLGNVESAARMYRAGLAIERVRNPQSDLCGTLMRRVAEL
;
A
#
# COMPACT_ATOMS: atom_id res chain seq x y z
N MET A 1 -1.09 9.70 17.23
CA MET A 1 0.01 8.84 17.74
C MET A 1 1.34 9.53 17.44
N SER A 2 2.36 9.35 18.28
CA SER A 2 3.71 9.87 18.04
C SER A 2 4.49 9.02 17.04
N LYS A 3 5.60 9.53 16.52
CA LYS A 3 6.50 8.74 15.64
C LYS A 3 7.03 7.49 16.34
N ASP A 4 7.34 7.57 17.63
CA ASP A 4 7.83 6.43 18.39
C ASP A 4 6.75 5.35 18.56
N GLU A 5 5.49 5.77 18.69
CA GLU A 5 4.35 4.85 18.73
C GLU A 5 4.15 4.15 17.39
N LEU A 6 4.27 4.88 16.27
CA LEU A 6 4.24 4.29 14.92
C LEU A 6 5.33 3.22 14.76
N VAL A 7 6.58 3.57 15.11
CA VAL A 7 7.71 2.62 15.02
C VAL A 7 7.48 1.41 15.92
N ARG A 8 6.92 1.60 17.13
CA ARG A 8 6.58 0.51 18.05
C ARG A 8 5.51 -0.41 17.46
N LYS A 9 4.42 0.15 16.90
CA LYS A 9 3.37 -0.64 16.22
C LYS A 9 3.96 -1.46 15.07
N ILE A 10 4.77 -0.83 14.20
CA ILE A 10 5.43 -1.53 13.09
C ILE A 10 6.32 -2.68 13.61
N LYS A 11 7.13 -2.45 14.65
CA LYS A 11 7.97 -3.51 15.24
C LYS A 11 7.14 -4.69 15.74
N GLN A 12 5.98 -4.42 16.36
CA GLN A 12 5.07 -5.48 16.80
C GLN A 12 4.51 -6.27 15.61
N ILE A 13 4.10 -5.59 14.54
CA ILE A 13 3.63 -6.24 13.30
C ILE A 13 4.72 -7.14 12.71
N ILE A 14 5.96 -6.64 12.62
CA ILE A 14 7.10 -7.44 12.12
C ILE A 14 7.42 -8.64 13.03
N ALA A 15 7.25 -8.51 14.35
CA ALA A 15 7.39 -9.64 15.26
C ALA A 15 6.34 -10.74 15.00
N ASN A 16 5.08 -10.35 14.77
CA ASN A 16 4.01 -11.28 14.40
C ASN A 16 4.29 -11.95 13.05
N LEU A 17 4.83 -11.19 12.09
CA LEU A 17 5.22 -11.74 10.78
C LEU A 17 6.29 -12.82 10.91
N ARG A 18 7.33 -12.57 11.71
CA ARG A 18 8.40 -13.55 11.99
C ARG A 18 7.88 -14.79 12.71
N ALA A 19 6.82 -14.65 13.49
CA ALA A 19 6.14 -15.74 14.17
C ALA A 19 5.12 -16.49 13.28
N GLY A 20 4.96 -16.09 12.00
CA GLY A 20 4.01 -16.70 11.07
C GLY A 20 2.54 -16.39 11.38
N LYS A 21 2.27 -15.38 12.20
CA LYS A 21 0.92 -14.99 12.63
C LYS A 21 0.30 -13.99 11.66
N PHE A 22 -0.03 -14.44 10.45
CA PHE A 22 -0.43 -13.56 9.35
C PHE A 22 -1.70 -12.75 9.62
N ASP A 23 -2.73 -13.34 10.24
CA ASP A 23 -3.94 -12.58 10.56
C ASP A 23 -3.67 -11.47 11.59
N ASP A 24 -2.79 -11.73 12.59
CA ASP A 24 -2.36 -10.71 13.55
C ASP A 24 -1.53 -9.59 12.91
N VAL A 25 -0.77 -9.92 11.85
CA VAL A 25 -0.03 -8.92 11.06
C VAL A 25 -1.00 -7.97 10.38
N TYR A 26 -2.00 -8.51 9.68
CA TYR A 26 -2.98 -7.68 8.98
C TYR A 26 -3.92 -6.96 9.93
N ALA A 27 -4.28 -7.55 11.07
CA ALA A 27 -5.03 -6.86 12.12
C ALA A 27 -4.26 -5.63 12.64
N GLY A 28 -2.95 -5.77 12.83
CA GLY A 28 -2.09 -4.64 13.23
C GLY A 28 -2.02 -3.54 12.16
N TYR A 29 -1.95 -3.91 10.88
CA TYR A 29 -2.00 -2.92 9.79
C TYR A 29 -3.38 -2.25 9.67
N LEU A 30 -4.47 -3.01 9.83
CA LEU A 30 -5.83 -2.47 9.88
C LEU A 30 -5.96 -1.42 10.98
N GLU A 31 -5.57 -1.76 12.21
CA GLU A 31 -5.59 -0.82 13.34
C GLU A 31 -4.72 0.41 13.05
N LEU A 32 -3.54 0.21 12.45
CA LEU A 32 -2.62 1.29 12.14
C LEU A 32 -3.19 2.28 11.10
N PHE A 33 -3.76 1.78 10.01
CA PHE A 33 -4.25 2.62 8.91
C PHE A 33 -5.65 3.17 9.15
N SER A 34 -6.43 2.56 10.06
CA SER A 34 -7.70 3.10 10.52
C SER A 34 -7.55 4.22 11.57
N ASP A 35 -6.37 4.41 12.15
CA ASP A 35 -6.12 5.50 13.10
C ASP A 35 -6.03 6.85 12.35
N PRO A 36 -6.92 7.83 12.59
CA PRO A 36 -6.88 9.13 11.92
C PRO A 36 -5.56 9.89 12.14
N GLU A 37 -4.86 9.59 13.23
CA GLU A 37 -3.56 10.18 13.52
C GLU A 37 -2.47 9.73 12.55
N PHE A 38 -2.66 8.58 11.89
CA PHE A 38 -1.70 8.07 10.90
C PHE A 38 -1.45 9.08 9.77
N LEU A 39 -2.52 9.76 9.33
CA LEU A 39 -2.48 10.79 8.29
C LEU A 39 -1.68 12.04 8.69
N LYS A 40 -1.42 12.23 9.99
CA LYS A 40 -0.64 13.37 10.51
C LYS A 40 0.87 13.13 10.49
N HIS A 41 1.30 11.89 10.22
CA HIS A 41 2.73 11.60 10.06
C HIS A 41 3.27 12.18 8.76
N ARG A 42 4.60 12.30 8.67
CA ARG A 42 5.25 12.73 7.43
C ARG A 42 4.94 11.73 6.30
N PRO A 43 4.80 12.20 5.06
CA PRO A 43 4.50 11.33 3.91
C PRO A 43 5.48 10.16 3.78
N GLU A 44 6.76 10.36 4.08
CA GLU A 44 7.78 9.31 3.98
C GLU A 44 7.55 8.20 5.01
N ASP A 45 7.13 8.56 6.23
CA ASP A 45 6.83 7.60 7.29
C ASP A 45 5.54 6.83 6.95
N GLN A 46 4.52 7.51 6.40
CA GLN A 46 3.29 6.88 5.91
C GLN A 46 3.58 5.88 4.77
N ARG A 47 4.31 6.32 3.73
CA ARG A 47 4.71 5.49 2.58
C ARG A 47 5.48 4.25 3.03
N GLN A 48 6.41 4.41 3.97
CA GLN A 48 7.17 3.27 4.47
C GLN A 48 6.26 2.23 5.12
N ALA A 49 5.33 2.66 5.99
CA ALA A 49 4.40 1.75 6.64
C ALA A 49 3.45 1.06 5.65
N LEU A 50 2.87 1.82 4.71
CA LEU A 50 1.97 1.30 3.67
C LEU A 50 2.69 0.27 2.79
N ARG A 51 3.91 0.57 2.34
CA ARG A 51 4.72 -0.32 1.51
C ARG A 51 5.02 -1.66 2.18
N LEU A 52 5.21 -1.67 3.50
CA LEU A 52 5.46 -2.92 4.25
C LEU A 52 4.28 -3.90 4.21
N MET A 53 3.05 -3.40 4.04
CA MET A 53 1.87 -4.25 3.84
C MET A 53 1.62 -4.52 2.36
N VAL A 54 1.51 -3.47 1.55
CA VAL A 54 1.00 -3.55 0.17
C VAL A 54 1.93 -4.36 -0.74
N ASN A 55 3.25 -4.24 -0.54
CA ASN A 55 4.24 -4.98 -1.34
C ASN A 55 4.69 -6.28 -0.67
N ALA A 56 4.04 -6.69 0.43
CA ALA A 56 4.36 -7.95 1.08
C ALA A 56 3.97 -9.13 0.17
N LYS A 57 4.88 -10.09 0.02
CA LYS A 57 4.55 -11.37 -0.60
C LYS A 57 3.74 -12.18 0.40
N SER A 58 2.44 -12.33 0.16
CA SER A 58 1.61 -13.21 0.97
C SER A 58 1.90 -14.68 0.62
N PRO A 59 2.24 -15.53 1.59
CA PRO A 59 2.37 -16.97 1.35
C PRO A 59 1.01 -17.67 1.26
N MET A 60 -0.10 -16.95 1.51
CA MET A 60 -1.44 -17.55 1.52
C MET A 60 -2.02 -17.63 0.10
N PRO A 61 -2.66 -18.76 -0.27
CA PRO A 61 -3.22 -18.97 -1.61
C PRO A 61 -4.44 -18.08 -1.91
N SER A 62 -5.13 -17.60 -0.87
CA SER A 62 -6.23 -16.65 -0.98
C SER A 62 -6.13 -15.59 0.14
N PRO A 63 -6.59 -14.35 -0.10
CA PRO A 63 -6.59 -13.30 0.92
C PRO A 63 -7.61 -13.61 2.01
N SER A 64 -7.21 -13.49 3.28
CA SER A 64 -8.13 -13.57 4.42
C SER A 64 -8.96 -12.27 4.53
N GLN A 65 -10.08 -12.33 5.27
CA GLN A 65 -10.94 -11.16 5.45
C GLN A 65 -10.19 -9.99 6.11
N VAL A 66 -9.37 -10.27 7.13
CA VAL A 66 -8.56 -9.25 7.81
C VAL A 66 -7.52 -8.61 6.88
N MET A 67 -6.95 -9.37 5.94
CA MET A 67 -6.06 -8.83 4.91
C MET A 67 -6.81 -7.86 3.99
N LEU A 68 -8.03 -8.21 3.56
CA LEU A 68 -8.86 -7.34 2.74
C LEU A 68 -9.25 -6.07 3.50
N ASP A 69 -9.60 -6.19 4.79
CA ASP A 69 -9.97 -5.05 5.62
C ASP A 69 -8.78 -4.11 5.83
N ALA A 70 -7.57 -4.63 6.05
CA ALA A 70 -6.35 -3.84 6.16
C ALA A 70 -6.03 -3.08 4.84
N HIS A 71 -6.20 -3.74 3.69
CA HIS A 71 -6.05 -3.07 2.39
C HIS A 71 -7.12 -2.01 2.14
N ARG A 72 -8.34 -2.23 2.62
CA ARG A 72 -9.42 -1.22 2.57
C ARG A 72 -9.08 -0.01 3.43
N ALA A 73 -8.53 -0.21 4.63
CA ALA A 73 -8.08 0.88 5.49
C ALA A 73 -6.92 1.69 4.88
N ALA A 74 -6.04 1.05 4.11
CA ALA A 74 -4.94 1.72 3.41
C ALA A 74 -5.38 2.60 2.23
N VAL A 75 -6.60 2.42 1.68
CA VAL A 75 -7.09 3.19 0.52
C VAL A 75 -7.12 4.69 0.82
N LEU A 76 -7.62 5.10 1.98
CA LEU A 76 -7.73 6.52 2.33
C LEU A 76 -6.35 7.20 2.44
N PRO A 77 -5.39 6.71 3.24
CA PRO A 77 -4.04 7.28 3.28
C PRO A 77 -3.34 7.35 1.92
N LEU A 78 -3.48 6.31 1.10
CA LEU A 78 -2.91 6.30 -0.25
C LEU A 78 -3.59 7.31 -1.19
N THR A 79 -4.90 7.50 -1.06
CA THR A 79 -5.65 8.49 -1.83
C THR A 79 -5.18 9.91 -1.49
N GLU A 80 -4.96 10.21 -0.22
CA GLU A 80 -4.41 11.50 0.22
C GLU A 80 -2.98 11.71 -0.34
N LEU A 81 -2.11 10.70 -0.25
CA LEU A 81 -0.75 10.78 -0.79
C LEU A 81 -0.75 11.04 -2.31
N VAL A 82 -1.56 10.30 -3.06
CA VAL A 82 -1.74 10.50 -4.50
C VAL A 82 -2.24 11.91 -4.80
N SER A 83 -3.25 12.38 -4.07
CA SER A 83 -3.89 13.68 -4.32
C SER A 83 -2.96 14.87 -4.03
N VAL A 84 -2.01 14.71 -3.09
CA VAL A 84 -1.12 15.79 -2.67
C VAL A 84 0.22 15.78 -3.42
N TYR A 85 0.78 14.60 -3.69
CA TYR A 85 2.17 14.47 -4.14
C TYR A 85 2.33 14.01 -5.59
N ASP A 86 1.30 13.43 -6.20
CA ASP A 86 1.32 12.94 -7.58
C ASP A 86 2.52 11.98 -7.85
N ASP A 87 2.93 11.19 -6.85
CA ASP A 87 4.07 10.28 -6.96
C ASP A 87 3.64 8.93 -7.57
N PRO A 88 4.32 8.45 -8.62
CA PRO A 88 3.97 7.19 -9.28
C PRO A 88 3.98 5.97 -8.37
N GLY A 89 4.80 5.95 -7.32
CA GLY A 89 4.85 4.86 -6.36
C GLY A 89 3.60 4.80 -5.47
N ASP A 90 2.99 5.95 -5.17
CA ASP A 90 1.74 6.03 -4.42
C ASP A 90 0.57 5.52 -5.28
N TYR A 91 0.56 5.85 -6.59
CA TYR A 91 -0.38 5.29 -7.56
C TYR A 91 -0.26 3.77 -7.69
N GLU A 92 0.96 3.23 -7.71
CA GLU A 92 1.17 1.78 -7.73
C GLU A 92 0.54 1.12 -6.48
N MET A 93 0.85 1.63 -5.29
CA MET A 93 0.33 1.08 -4.04
C MET A 93 -1.21 1.16 -3.98
N LEU A 94 -1.80 2.29 -4.40
CA LEU A 94 -3.25 2.45 -4.43
C LEU A 94 -3.91 1.50 -5.42
N GLY A 95 -3.30 1.29 -6.58
CA GLY A 95 -3.78 0.34 -7.57
C GLY A 95 -3.76 -1.11 -7.06
N ILE A 96 -2.74 -1.50 -6.29
CA ILE A 96 -2.66 -2.84 -5.67
C ILE A 96 -3.79 -3.04 -4.67
N CYS A 97 -4.06 -2.06 -3.80
CA CYS A 97 -5.20 -2.11 -2.88
C CYS A 97 -6.52 -2.29 -3.63
N HIS A 98 -6.75 -1.51 -4.69
CA HIS A 98 -7.97 -1.65 -5.49
C HIS A 98 -8.10 -3.01 -6.17
N LEU A 99 -7.01 -3.54 -6.73
CA LEU A 99 -7.01 -4.84 -7.39
C LEU A 99 -7.34 -5.96 -6.40
N LEU A 100 -6.70 -5.94 -5.22
CA LEU A 100 -6.96 -6.95 -4.18
C LEU A 100 -8.41 -6.91 -3.68
N LEU A 101 -9.02 -5.72 -3.66
CA LEU A 101 -10.42 -5.52 -3.27
C LEU A 101 -11.42 -5.83 -4.40
N GLY A 102 -10.95 -6.28 -5.58
CA GLY A 102 -11.79 -6.60 -6.73
C GLY A 102 -12.20 -5.39 -7.59
N ASN A 103 -11.69 -4.20 -7.29
CA ASN A 103 -11.99 -2.96 -8.02
C ASN A 103 -11.05 -2.80 -9.22
N VAL A 104 -11.14 -3.71 -10.19
CA VAL A 104 -10.24 -3.83 -11.35
C VAL A 104 -10.14 -2.52 -12.15
N GLU A 105 -11.27 -1.85 -12.41
CA GLU A 105 -11.28 -0.60 -13.16
C GLU A 105 -10.52 0.52 -12.44
N SER A 106 -10.69 0.64 -11.13
CA SER A 106 -9.97 1.62 -10.30
C SER A 106 -8.48 1.31 -10.30
N ALA A 107 -8.09 0.04 -10.16
CA ALA A 107 -6.69 -0.37 -10.26
C ALA A 107 -6.07 0.02 -11.60
N ALA A 108 -6.76 -0.26 -12.71
CA ALA A 108 -6.31 0.09 -14.05
C ALA A 108 -6.12 1.61 -14.22
N ARG A 109 -7.05 2.42 -13.70
CA ARG A 109 -6.92 3.89 -13.72
C ARG A 109 -5.69 4.35 -12.94
N MET A 110 -5.47 3.82 -11.73
CA MET A 110 -4.31 4.21 -10.91
C MET A 110 -2.99 3.84 -11.57
N TYR A 111 -2.86 2.61 -12.11
CA TYR A 111 -1.63 2.20 -12.78
C TYR A 111 -1.34 3.02 -14.04
N ARG A 112 -2.36 3.37 -14.84
CA ARG A 112 -2.19 4.22 -16.02
C ARG A 112 -1.78 5.64 -15.65
N ALA A 113 -2.35 6.20 -14.60
CA ALA A 113 -1.99 7.53 -14.10
C ALA A 113 -0.52 7.56 -13.64
N GLY A 114 -0.13 6.63 -12.75
CA GLY A 114 1.27 6.51 -12.32
C GLY A 114 2.23 6.26 -13.49
N LEU A 115 1.85 5.43 -14.47
CA LEU A 115 2.67 5.14 -15.65
C LEU A 115 2.87 6.39 -16.52
N ALA A 116 1.83 7.20 -16.71
CA ALA A 116 1.93 8.43 -17.50
C ALA A 116 2.97 9.39 -16.89
N ILE A 117 2.94 9.54 -15.57
CA ILE A 117 3.88 10.40 -14.83
C ILE A 117 5.30 9.82 -14.89
N GLU A 118 5.47 8.53 -14.53
CA GLU A 118 6.79 7.91 -14.46
C GLU A 118 7.45 7.80 -15.84
N ARG A 119 6.69 7.61 -16.91
CA ARG A 119 7.23 7.55 -18.28
C ARG A 119 7.78 8.90 -18.76
N VAL A 120 7.18 10.01 -18.32
CA VAL A 120 7.70 11.36 -18.58
C VAL A 120 8.94 11.62 -17.74
N ARG A 121 8.92 11.20 -16.47
CA ARG A 121 10.02 11.41 -15.52
C ARG A 121 11.27 10.58 -15.85
N ASN A 122 11.10 9.26 -15.98
CA ASN A 122 12.15 8.31 -16.29
C ASN A 122 11.56 7.04 -16.95
N PRO A 123 11.50 6.98 -18.30
CA PRO A 123 10.92 5.85 -19.01
C PRO A 123 11.68 4.53 -18.85
N GLN A 124 12.92 4.57 -18.35
CA GLN A 124 13.77 3.39 -18.13
C GLN A 124 13.76 2.90 -16.68
N SER A 125 12.93 3.49 -15.80
CA SER A 125 12.89 3.07 -14.39
C SER A 125 12.22 1.71 -14.21
N ASP A 126 12.63 1.00 -13.15
CA ASP A 126 12.00 -0.26 -12.74
C ASP A 126 10.50 -0.09 -12.43
N LEU A 127 10.10 1.08 -11.92
CA LEU A 127 8.72 1.41 -11.63
C LEU A 127 7.89 1.56 -12.92
N CYS A 128 8.44 2.20 -13.96
CA CYS A 128 7.81 2.26 -15.27
C CYS A 128 7.54 0.85 -15.81
N GLY A 129 8.56 -0.03 -15.78
CA GLY A 129 8.42 -1.42 -16.20
C GLY A 129 7.41 -2.23 -15.36
N THR A 130 7.37 -1.99 -14.05
CA THR A 130 6.40 -2.61 -13.14
C THR A 130 4.97 -2.17 -13.45
N LEU A 131 4.74 -0.87 -13.62
CA LEU A 131 3.42 -0.32 -13.96
C LEU A 131 2.95 -0.78 -15.35
N MET A 132 3.84 -0.85 -16.33
CA MET A 132 3.52 -1.42 -17.65
C MET A 132 3.04 -2.87 -17.55
N ARG A 133 3.74 -3.70 -16.76
CA ARG A 133 3.36 -5.09 -16.53
C ARG A 133 1.99 -5.18 -15.87
N ARG A 134 1.76 -4.42 -14.80
CA ARG A 134 0.48 -4.39 -14.10
C ARG A 134 -0.67 -3.97 -15.02
N VAL A 135 -0.49 -2.97 -15.89
CA VAL A 135 -1.52 -2.56 -16.86
C VAL A 135 -1.82 -3.67 -17.87
N ALA A 136 -0.81 -4.46 -18.27
CA ALA A 136 -0.98 -5.54 -19.24
C ALA A 136 -1.60 -6.82 -18.65
N GLU A 137 -1.49 -7.03 -17.33
CA GLU A 137 -2.03 -8.18 -16.61
C GLU A 137 -3.49 -8.00 -16.15
N LEU A 138 -4.06 -6.80 -16.28
CA LEU A 138 -5.48 -6.49 -16.00
C LEU A 138 -6.37 -6.70 -17.23
#